data_AF-A0A9E3EPN4-F1
#
_entry.id   AF-A0A9E3EPN4-F1
#
_cell.length_a   1.000
_cell.length_b   1.000
_cell.length_c   1.000
_cell.angle_alpha   90.00
_cell.angle_beta   90.00
_cell.angle_gamma   90.00
#
_symmetry.space_group_name_H-M   'P 1'
#
loop_
_entity.id
_entity.type
_entity.pdbx_description
1 polymer ?
#
loop_
_entity_poly.entity_id
_entity_poly.type
_entity_poly.pdbx_seq_one_letter_code
_entity_poly.pdbx_strand_id
1 'polypeptide(L)'
;MKKPEEATPKYLLRNMREGQGWTQEELAEKIGTTGVTISRWESGVTFPSRYFRKRLSTLYGKSIQELGLLQEEVENRAQEEQEPSANSFHITENSSTDVASLARQGPIFLFNEPLPAPEELYGRRSVREILISRTYRKASTSIIGPRRSGKTWLVQYLQYISAHELGKRFAVKYLDATMPSCSTINGFVAEVLEEFELPSSKSHQGLVALEKGLKMLKAKNIVPVLCIDEFEGFGNRDEFTLDFFRALRAMTQKFDLVLVAISRSPLHAIVGKDVET
;
A
#
# COMPACT_ATOMS: atom_id res chain seq x y z
N MET A 1 -4.66 -30.27 -42.40
CA MET A 1 -4.20 -30.57 -41.03
C MET A 1 -3.75 -29.27 -40.39
N LYS A 2 -4.58 -28.69 -39.51
CA LYS A 2 -4.25 -27.45 -38.80
C LYS A 2 -3.28 -27.79 -37.66
N LYS A 3 -2.13 -27.11 -37.60
CA LYS A 3 -1.19 -27.13 -36.47
C LYS A 3 -1.97 -26.85 -35.16
N PRO A 4 -1.67 -27.53 -34.04
CA PRO A 4 -2.30 -27.19 -32.78
C PRO A 4 -1.84 -25.79 -32.39
N GLU A 5 -2.78 -24.85 -32.24
CA GLU A 5 -2.53 -23.59 -31.53
C GLU A 5 -1.93 -23.95 -30.17
N GLU A 6 -0.67 -23.57 -29.97
CA GLU A 6 0.04 -23.73 -28.71
C GLU A 6 -0.81 -23.16 -27.57
N ALA A 7 -1.08 -24.01 -26.57
CA ALA A 7 -2.08 -23.81 -25.54
C ALA A 7 -1.85 -22.49 -24.79
N THR A 8 -2.71 -21.50 -25.06
CA THR A 8 -2.67 -20.19 -24.39
C THR A 8 -2.83 -20.40 -22.87
N PRO A 9 -2.15 -19.61 -22.00
CA PRO A 9 -2.17 -19.81 -20.54
C PRO A 9 -3.59 -19.86 -19.92
N LYS A 10 -4.54 -19.20 -20.60
CA LYS A 10 -5.97 -19.14 -20.29
C LYS A 10 -6.62 -20.54 -20.23
N TYR A 11 -6.29 -21.40 -21.19
CA TYR A 11 -6.86 -22.76 -21.29
C TYR A 11 -6.15 -23.75 -20.38
N LEU A 12 -4.87 -23.52 -20.09
CA LEU A 12 -4.05 -24.45 -19.33
C LEU A 12 -4.47 -24.51 -17.85
N LEU A 13 -4.73 -23.37 -17.21
CA LEU A 13 -5.21 -23.36 -15.81
C LEU A 13 -6.58 -24.02 -15.65
N ARG A 14 -7.50 -23.74 -16.59
CA ARG A 14 -8.84 -24.33 -16.60
C ARG A 14 -8.81 -25.84 -16.80
N ASN A 15 -8.04 -26.33 -17.77
CA ASN A 15 -7.90 -27.76 -18.05
C ASN A 15 -7.27 -28.50 -16.86
N MET A 16 -6.31 -27.88 -16.17
CA MET A 16 -5.70 -28.48 -14.97
C MET A 16 -6.66 -28.55 -13.79
N ARG A 17 -7.48 -27.50 -13.59
CA ARG A 17 -8.54 -27.51 -12.58
C ARG A 17 -9.56 -28.60 -12.86
N GLU A 18 -10.07 -28.65 -14.10
CA GLU A 18 -11.08 -29.63 -14.52
C GLU A 18 -10.54 -31.06 -14.49
N GLY A 19 -9.26 -31.27 -14.84
CA GLY A 19 -8.59 -32.57 -14.73
C GLY A 19 -8.40 -33.08 -13.29
N GLN A 20 -8.47 -32.18 -12.29
CA GLN A 20 -8.47 -32.53 -10.87
C GLN A 20 -9.89 -32.57 -10.28
N GLY A 21 -10.93 -32.33 -11.08
CA GLY A 21 -12.33 -32.32 -10.64
C GLY A 21 -12.72 -31.15 -9.74
N TRP A 22 -11.94 -30.07 -9.71
CA TRP A 22 -12.19 -28.93 -8.81
C TRP A 22 -13.10 -27.89 -9.43
N THR A 23 -13.92 -27.24 -8.61
CA THR A 23 -14.59 -25.98 -8.94
C THR A 23 -13.63 -24.79 -8.86
N GLN A 24 -14.02 -23.63 -9.41
CA GLN A 24 -13.18 -22.42 -9.36
C GLN A 24 -12.97 -21.96 -7.90
N GLU A 25 -13.99 -22.12 -7.06
CA GLU A 25 -13.97 -21.85 -5.63
C GLU A 25 -13.01 -22.78 -4.88
N GLU A 26 -13.02 -24.08 -5.18
CA GLU A 26 -12.12 -25.05 -4.54
C GLU A 26 -10.65 -24.83 -4.92
N LEU A 27 -10.36 -24.52 -6.18
CA LEU A 27 -9.02 -24.12 -6.58
C LEU A 27 -8.62 -22.83 -5.86
N ALA A 28 -9.55 -21.86 -5.80
CA ALA A 28 -9.30 -20.60 -5.13
C ALA A 28 -8.94 -20.80 -3.65
N GLU A 29 -9.64 -21.68 -2.94
CA GLU A 29 -9.35 -22.02 -1.55
C GLU A 29 -7.95 -22.63 -1.40
N LYS A 30 -7.60 -23.62 -2.25
CA LYS A 30 -6.30 -24.30 -2.22
C LYS A 30 -5.11 -23.35 -2.44
N ILE A 31 -5.26 -22.32 -3.29
CA ILE A 31 -4.22 -21.31 -3.52
C ILE A 31 -4.48 -19.96 -2.83
N GLY A 32 -5.43 -19.89 -1.89
CA GLY A 32 -5.68 -18.71 -1.06
C GLY A 32 -6.09 -17.46 -1.85
N THR A 33 -6.97 -17.61 -2.83
CA THR A 33 -7.58 -16.52 -3.61
C THR A 33 -9.12 -16.65 -3.65
N THR A 34 -9.80 -16.00 -4.58
CA THR A 34 -11.27 -16.09 -4.76
C THR A 34 -11.62 -16.74 -6.09
N GLY A 35 -12.79 -17.42 -6.17
CA GLY A 35 -13.28 -18.04 -7.41
C GLY A 35 -13.38 -17.04 -8.58
N VAL A 36 -13.78 -15.79 -8.29
CA VAL A 36 -13.76 -14.67 -9.26
C VAL A 36 -12.35 -14.39 -9.81
N THR A 37 -11.32 -14.50 -8.98
CA THR A 37 -9.92 -14.32 -9.42
C THR A 37 -9.49 -15.45 -10.35
N ILE A 38 -9.84 -16.70 -10.01
CA ILE A 38 -9.62 -17.86 -10.88
C ILE A 38 -10.34 -17.69 -12.20
N SER A 39 -11.62 -17.29 -12.16
CA SER A 39 -12.44 -17.01 -13.35
C SER A 39 -11.80 -15.96 -14.27
N ARG A 40 -11.23 -14.88 -13.71
CA ARG A 40 -10.50 -13.86 -14.47
C ARG A 40 -9.19 -14.36 -15.08
N TRP A 41 -8.50 -15.31 -14.45
CA TRP A 41 -7.31 -15.94 -15.01
C TRP A 41 -7.66 -16.95 -16.11
N GLU A 42 -8.69 -17.77 -15.90
CA GLU A 42 -9.18 -18.76 -16.87
C GLU A 42 -9.78 -18.08 -18.12
N SER A 43 -10.38 -16.90 -17.98
CA SER A 43 -10.81 -16.05 -19.11
C SER A 43 -9.68 -15.16 -19.66
N GLY A 44 -8.55 -15.09 -18.96
CA GLY A 44 -7.39 -14.27 -19.29
C GLY A 44 -7.67 -12.77 -19.36
N VAL A 45 -8.57 -12.29 -18.50
CA VAL A 45 -8.81 -10.87 -18.21
C VAL A 45 -7.66 -10.30 -17.37
N THR A 46 -7.10 -11.12 -16.48
CA THR A 46 -5.89 -10.79 -15.71
C THR A 46 -4.93 -11.97 -15.71
N PHE A 47 -3.65 -11.70 -15.46
CA PHE A 47 -2.61 -12.73 -15.37
C PHE A 47 -2.20 -12.94 -13.90
N PRO A 48 -1.96 -14.19 -13.44
CA PRO A 48 -1.56 -14.45 -12.06
C PRO A 48 -0.20 -13.81 -11.73
N SER A 49 -0.14 -13.12 -10.60
CA SER A 49 1.10 -12.52 -10.10
C SER A 49 2.17 -13.59 -9.76
N ARG A 50 3.43 -13.19 -9.61
CA ARG A 50 4.55 -14.11 -9.30
C ARG A 50 4.27 -14.98 -8.06
N TYR A 51 3.57 -14.43 -7.06
CA TYR A 51 3.12 -15.16 -5.88
C TYR A 51 2.18 -16.31 -6.24
N PHE A 52 1.13 -16.04 -7.02
CA PHE A 52 0.17 -17.07 -7.42
C PHE A 52 0.76 -18.05 -8.42
N ARG A 53 1.70 -17.63 -9.27
CA ARG A 53 2.46 -18.55 -10.13
C ARG A 53 3.27 -19.56 -9.31
N LYS A 54 3.93 -19.13 -8.23
CA LYS A 54 4.60 -20.04 -7.28
C LYS A 54 3.62 -20.97 -6.57
N ARG A 55 2.46 -20.47 -6.14
CA ARG A 55 1.45 -21.30 -5.48
C ARG A 55 0.83 -22.33 -6.42
N LEU A 56 0.53 -21.96 -7.66
CA LEU A 56 0.05 -22.86 -8.70
C LEU A 56 1.12 -23.92 -9.03
N SER A 57 2.38 -23.51 -9.15
CA SER A 57 3.52 -24.42 -9.34
C SER A 57 3.65 -25.43 -8.21
N THR A 58 3.51 -24.97 -6.96
CA THR A 58 3.55 -25.84 -5.78
C THR A 58 2.34 -26.76 -5.72
N LEU A 59 1.13 -26.26 -6.02
CA LEU A 59 -0.11 -27.04 -5.95
C LEU A 59 -0.15 -28.17 -6.98
N TYR A 60 0.32 -27.89 -8.21
CA TYR A 60 0.30 -28.87 -9.30
C TYR A 60 1.60 -29.66 -9.44
N GLY A 61 2.63 -29.34 -8.66
CA GLY A 61 3.95 -29.99 -8.76
C GLY A 61 4.63 -29.77 -10.12
N LYS A 62 4.29 -28.70 -10.84
CA LYS A 62 4.81 -28.37 -12.18
C LYS A 62 5.57 -27.06 -12.16
N SER A 63 6.60 -26.95 -12.98
CA SER A 63 7.33 -25.70 -13.17
C SER A 63 6.42 -24.60 -13.76
N ILE A 64 6.77 -23.33 -13.53
CA ILE A 64 6.03 -22.17 -14.06
C ILE A 64 5.98 -22.22 -15.60
N GLN A 65 7.03 -22.78 -16.22
CA GLN A 65 7.15 -23.08 -17.64
C GLN A 65 6.11 -24.09 -18.11
N GLU A 66 6.01 -25.23 -17.42
CA GLU A 66 5.03 -26.28 -17.73
C GLU A 66 3.57 -25.85 -17.44
N LEU A 67 3.39 -24.83 -16.61
CA LEU A 67 2.09 -24.18 -16.37
C LEU A 67 1.74 -23.10 -17.40
N GLY A 68 2.61 -22.83 -18.38
CA GLY A 68 2.41 -21.75 -19.36
C GLY A 68 2.38 -20.36 -18.70
N LEU A 69 3.02 -20.20 -17.53
CA LEU A 69 2.97 -18.99 -16.71
C LEU A 69 4.23 -18.11 -16.85
N LEU A 70 5.02 -18.33 -17.90
CA LEU A 70 6.04 -17.40 -18.35
C LEU A 70 5.41 -16.33 -19.25
N GLN A 71 5.65 -15.08 -18.91
CA GLN A 71 5.54 -13.98 -19.86
C GLN A 71 6.99 -13.75 -20.32
N GLU A 72 7.27 -13.89 -21.60
CA GLU A 72 8.58 -13.61 -22.17
C GLU A 72 8.94 -12.14 -21.88
N GLU A 73 9.87 -11.94 -20.94
CA GLU A 73 10.59 -10.68 -20.80
C GLU A 73 11.58 -10.60 -21.97
N VAL A 74 11.11 -10.07 -23.10
CA VAL A 74 11.99 -9.62 -24.17
C VAL A 74 12.64 -8.30 -23.73
N GLU A 75 13.95 -8.39 -23.53
CA GLU A 75 14.96 -7.33 -23.67
C GLU A 75 15.00 -6.22 -22.60
N ASN A 76 15.89 -6.39 -21.61
CA ASN A 76 17.22 -5.78 -21.68
C ASN A 76 18.08 -6.18 -20.47
N ARG A 77 18.93 -7.19 -20.67
CA ARG A 77 20.13 -7.46 -19.87
C ARG A 77 21.33 -7.09 -20.74
N ALA A 78 22.09 -6.06 -20.37
CA ALA A 78 23.55 -5.98 -20.56
C ALA A 78 24.10 -4.73 -19.86
N GLN A 79 25.33 -4.85 -19.36
CA GLN A 79 26.23 -3.85 -18.73
C GLN A 79 26.18 -3.85 -17.18
N GLU A 80 26.94 -4.75 -16.53
CA GLU A 80 28.39 -4.66 -16.16
C GLU A 80 28.56 -3.88 -14.85
N GLU A 81 28.59 -4.55 -13.68
CA GLU A 81 29.78 -5.12 -13.01
C GLU A 81 30.93 -4.13 -12.79
N GLN A 82 31.12 -3.70 -11.52
CA GLN A 82 32.41 -3.62 -10.81
C GLN A 82 32.22 -3.10 -9.37
N GLU A 83 32.36 -3.97 -8.37
CA GLU A 83 32.91 -3.59 -7.06
C GLU A 83 34.08 -4.53 -6.73
N PRO A 84 35.21 -4.01 -6.20
CA PRO A 84 36.39 -4.80 -5.89
C PRO A 84 36.34 -5.44 -4.50
N SER A 85 36.90 -6.65 -4.45
CA SER A 85 37.10 -7.54 -3.30
C SER A 85 38.26 -7.15 -2.37
N ALA A 86 38.12 -7.43 -1.07
CA ALA A 86 39.10 -8.05 -0.13
C ALA A 86 38.66 -7.70 1.32
N ASN A 87 38.65 -8.56 2.34
CA ASN A 87 39.44 -9.76 2.61
C ASN A 87 38.70 -10.73 3.56
N SER A 88 39.10 -11.99 3.45
CA SER A 88 38.71 -13.20 4.15
C SER A 88 39.13 -13.29 5.63
N PHE A 89 38.41 -14.09 6.42
CA PHE A 89 38.99 -15.08 7.35
C PHE A 89 38.02 -16.27 7.55
N HIS A 90 38.61 -17.47 7.60
CA HIS A 90 37.99 -18.79 7.47
C HIS A 90 37.56 -19.45 8.80
N ILE A 91 36.44 -20.19 8.71
CA ILE A 91 36.13 -21.56 9.22
C ILE A 91 36.21 -21.84 10.73
N THR A 92 35.07 -22.29 11.29
CA THR A 92 34.95 -23.66 11.83
C THR A 92 33.50 -24.11 11.86
N GLU A 93 33.27 -25.27 11.23
CA GLU A 93 32.04 -26.05 11.28
C GLU A 93 31.74 -26.49 12.71
N ASN A 94 30.45 -26.48 13.08
CA ASN A 94 29.92 -27.62 13.82
C ASN A 94 28.43 -27.81 13.53
N SER A 95 28.15 -29.03 13.10
CA SER A 95 26.84 -29.64 12.94
C SER A 95 26.02 -29.59 14.22
N SER A 96 24.80 -29.09 14.13
CA SER A 96 23.67 -29.62 14.91
C SER A 96 22.38 -29.38 14.12
N THR A 97 21.85 -30.46 13.58
CA THR A 97 20.43 -30.63 13.33
C THR A 97 19.70 -30.37 14.64
N ASP A 98 18.98 -29.26 14.73
CA ASP A 98 17.89 -29.12 15.69
C ASP A 98 16.69 -28.46 15.04
N VAL A 99 15.70 -29.33 14.85
CA VAL A 99 14.26 -29.10 14.87
C VAL A 99 13.92 -27.91 15.78
N ALA A 100 13.71 -26.74 15.19
CA ALA A 100 12.99 -25.63 15.82
C ALA A 100 11.93 -25.10 14.87
N SER A 101 11.06 -26.03 14.46
CA SER A 101 9.63 -25.76 14.39
C SER A 101 9.13 -25.44 15.80
N LEU A 102 9.19 -24.17 16.18
CA LEU A 102 8.33 -23.64 17.22
C LEU A 102 7.85 -22.29 16.73
N ALA A 103 6.56 -22.29 16.38
CA ALA A 103 5.75 -21.13 16.14
C ALA A 103 6.23 -19.96 17.01
N ARG A 104 6.49 -18.80 16.40
CA ARG A 104 6.48 -17.55 17.16
C ARG A 104 5.08 -17.43 17.77
N GLN A 105 4.92 -17.94 18.99
CA GLN A 105 3.80 -17.63 19.88
C GLN A 105 4.01 -16.21 20.44
N GLY A 106 4.20 -15.25 19.53
CA GLY A 106 4.05 -13.84 19.85
C GLY A 106 2.57 -13.47 19.72
N PRO A 107 2.10 -12.43 20.41
CA PRO A 107 0.76 -11.93 20.18
C PRO A 107 0.59 -11.56 18.69
N ILE A 108 -0.49 -12.04 18.07
CA ILE A 108 -0.86 -11.78 16.66
C ILE A 108 -0.96 -10.26 16.39
N PHE A 109 -1.22 -9.49 17.43
CA PHE A 109 -1.15 -8.04 17.43
C PHE A 109 -0.16 -7.57 18.48
N LEU A 110 0.98 -7.05 18.03
CA LEU A 110 1.92 -6.36 18.88
C LEU A 110 1.36 -4.96 19.17
N PHE A 111 1.06 -4.70 20.45
CA PHE A 111 0.45 -3.45 20.86
C PHE A 111 1.46 -2.32 20.79
N ASN A 112 1.10 -1.18 20.19
CA ASN A 112 2.00 -0.04 19.93
C ASN A 112 3.23 -0.36 19.08
N GLU A 113 3.21 -1.45 18.31
CA GLU A 113 4.28 -1.71 17.35
C GLU A 113 3.87 -1.29 15.94
N PRO A 114 4.81 -0.72 15.17
CA PRO A 114 4.60 -0.52 13.74
C PRO A 114 4.41 -1.89 13.05
N LEU A 115 3.69 -1.89 11.94
CA LEU A 115 3.51 -3.04 11.07
C LEU A 115 4.90 -3.56 10.67
N PRO A 116 5.30 -4.76 11.10
CA PRO A 116 6.68 -5.22 10.87
C PRO A 116 7.00 -5.46 9.40
N ALA A 117 6.01 -5.95 8.65
CA ALA A 117 6.10 -6.19 7.21
C ALA A 117 4.70 -6.13 6.58
N PRO A 118 4.57 -5.82 5.27
CA PRO A 118 3.28 -5.77 4.57
C PRO A 118 2.47 -7.07 4.66
N GLU A 119 3.16 -8.20 4.77
CA GLU A 119 2.58 -9.55 4.85
C GLU A 119 1.92 -9.82 6.21
N GLU A 120 2.33 -9.12 7.26
CA GLU A 120 1.78 -9.24 8.62
C GLU A 120 0.43 -8.52 8.79
N LEU A 121 -0.05 -7.82 7.76
CA LEU A 121 -1.42 -7.27 7.76
C LEU A 121 -2.42 -8.34 7.31
N TYR A 122 -2.82 -9.18 8.25
CA TYR A 122 -3.79 -10.26 8.04
C TYR A 122 -5.20 -9.72 7.73
N GLY A 123 -5.89 -10.40 6.81
CA GLY A 123 -7.24 -10.03 6.40
C GLY A 123 -7.30 -8.68 5.66
N ARG A 124 -8.41 -7.95 5.83
CA ARG A 124 -8.65 -6.58 5.31
C ARG A 124 -8.38 -6.40 3.80
N ARG A 125 -8.39 -7.48 3.02
CA ARG A 125 -8.02 -7.46 1.59
C ARG A 125 -8.82 -6.43 0.78
N SER A 126 -10.15 -6.45 0.93
CA SER A 126 -11.02 -5.48 0.26
C SER A 126 -10.68 -4.03 0.62
N VAL A 127 -10.43 -3.76 1.90
CA VAL A 127 -10.07 -2.41 2.38
C VAL A 127 -8.73 -1.97 1.80
N ARG A 128 -7.73 -2.86 1.74
CA ARG A 128 -6.42 -2.58 1.12
C ARG A 128 -6.56 -2.27 -0.37
N GLU A 129 -7.28 -3.11 -1.11
CA GLU A 129 -7.52 -2.92 -2.55
C GLU A 129 -8.25 -1.59 -2.82
N ILE A 130 -9.26 -1.25 -2.01
CA ILE A 130 -9.97 0.02 -2.11
C ILE A 130 -9.04 1.19 -1.81
N LEU A 131 -8.24 1.13 -0.74
CA LEU A 131 -7.31 2.19 -0.36
C LEU A 131 -6.29 2.44 -1.48
N ILE A 132 -5.65 1.39 -2.00
CA ILE A 132 -4.70 1.48 -3.11
C ILE A 132 -5.36 2.08 -4.35
N SER A 133 -6.53 1.55 -4.75
CA SER A 133 -7.24 2.00 -5.95
C SER A 133 -7.63 3.47 -5.87
N ARG A 134 -8.14 3.92 -4.71
CA ARG A 134 -8.50 5.31 -4.47
C ARG A 134 -7.28 6.22 -4.49
N THR A 135 -6.21 5.84 -3.80
CA THR A 135 -4.95 6.60 -3.80
C THR A 135 -4.38 6.73 -5.21
N TYR A 136 -4.35 5.65 -5.99
CA TYR A 136 -3.89 5.66 -7.39
C TYR A 136 -4.71 6.63 -8.25
N ARG A 137 -6.03 6.69 -8.04
CA ARG A 137 -6.96 7.61 -8.71
C ARG A 137 -6.93 9.03 -8.13
N LYS A 138 -6.00 9.34 -7.23
CA LYS A 138 -5.86 10.62 -6.53
C LYS A 138 -7.10 11.03 -5.73
N ALA A 139 -7.87 10.04 -5.24
CA ALA A 139 -9.07 10.27 -4.46
C ALA A 139 -8.77 10.24 -2.96
N SER A 140 -9.20 11.28 -2.24
CA SER A 140 -9.09 11.33 -0.78
C SER A 140 -9.96 10.25 -0.13
N THR A 141 -9.49 9.64 0.96
CA THR A 141 -10.13 8.49 1.63
C THR A 141 -10.25 8.76 3.13
N SER A 142 -11.40 8.41 3.71
CA SER A 142 -11.61 8.43 5.17
C SER A 142 -11.72 6.99 5.69
N ILE A 143 -10.87 6.65 6.65
CA ILE A 143 -10.85 5.34 7.31
C ILE A 143 -11.39 5.52 8.73
N ILE A 144 -12.62 5.07 8.95
CA ILE A 144 -13.34 5.26 10.22
C ILE A 144 -13.44 3.92 10.95
N GLY A 145 -13.17 3.91 12.26
CA GLY A 145 -13.38 2.71 13.07
C GLY A 145 -12.80 2.82 14.49
N PRO A 146 -13.15 1.88 15.38
CA PRO A 146 -12.75 1.95 16.79
C PRO A 146 -11.23 1.96 16.99
N ARG A 147 -10.78 2.38 18.18
CA ARG A 147 -9.36 2.27 18.56
C ARG A 147 -8.92 0.81 18.49
N ARG A 148 -7.65 0.60 18.16
CA ARG A 148 -7.03 -0.74 18.05
C ARG A 148 -7.63 -1.65 16.95
N SER A 149 -8.36 -1.11 15.98
CA SER A 149 -8.91 -1.89 14.86
C SER A 149 -7.94 -2.12 13.69
N GLY A 150 -6.69 -1.68 13.83
CA GLY A 150 -5.63 -1.79 12.80
C GLY A 150 -5.65 -0.70 11.73
N LYS A 151 -6.23 0.49 12.00
CA LYS A 151 -6.29 1.58 11.00
C LYS A 151 -4.90 2.16 10.67
N THR A 152 -4.08 2.41 11.69
CA THR A 152 -2.69 2.87 11.54
C THR A 152 -1.87 1.89 10.70
N TRP A 153 -2.05 0.58 10.91
CA TRP A 153 -1.41 -0.46 10.09
C TRP A 153 -1.87 -0.46 8.63
N LEU A 154 -3.10 -0.03 8.30
CA LEU A 154 -3.52 0.15 6.89
C LEU A 154 -2.72 1.26 6.20
N VAL A 155 -2.36 2.32 6.94
CA VAL A 155 -1.55 3.41 6.42
C VAL A 155 -0.09 3.02 6.30
N GLN A 156 0.48 2.37 7.30
CA GLN A 156 1.84 1.85 7.22
C GLN A 156 1.96 0.83 6.08
N TYR A 157 0.96 -0.03 5.90
CA TYR A 157 0.88 -0.91 4.73
C TYR A 157 0.90 -0.12 3.42
N LEU A 158 0.11 0.95 3.29
CA LEU A 158 0.12 1.82 2.11
C LEU A 158 1.50 2.44 1.89
N GLN A 159 2.19 2.90 2.94
CA GLN A 159 3.55 3.44 2.84
C GLN A 159 4.53 2.40 2.30
N TYR A 160 4.53 1.18 2.85
CA TYR A 160 5.42 0.10 2.39
C TYR A 160 5.25 -0.25 0.92
N ILE A 161 4.00 -0.40 0.48
CA ILE A 161 3.70 -0.90 -0.87
C ILE A 161 3.68 0.22 -1.93
N SER A 162 3.62 1.49 -1.51
CA SER A 162 3.43 2.64 -2.42
C SER A 162 4.43 2.68 -3.57
N ALA A 163 5.72 2.49 -3.29
CA ALA A 163 6.78 2.56 -4.30
C ALA A 163 6.62 1.50 -5.40
N HIS A 164 6.11 0.31 -5.06
CA HIS A 164 5.95 -0.83 -5.96
C HIS A 164 4.57 -0.88 -6.64
N GLU A 165 3.50 -0.58 -5.90
CA GLU A 165 2.11 -0.72 -6.38
C GLU A 165 1.56 0.58 -6.99
N LEU A 166 1.91 1.74 -6.44
CA LEU A 166 1.46 3.05 -6.95
C LEU A 166 2.51 3.69 -7.87
N GLY A 167 3.79 3.40 -7.62
CA GLY A 167 4.95 3.91 -8.33
C GLY A 167 5.63 5.07 -7.59
N LYS A 168 6.91 5.30 -7.91
CA LYS A 168 7.80 6.28 -7.25
C LYS A 168 7.31 7.72 -7.23
N ARG A 169 6.34 8.07 -8.07
CA ARG A 169 5.73 9.41 -8.10
C ARG A 169 4.80 9.70 -6.93
N PHE A 170 4.31 8.68 -6.23
CA PHE A 170 3.44 8.86 -5.07
C PHE A 170 4.30 8.99 -3.82
N ALA A 171 4.33 10.18 -3.24
CA ALA A 171 5.00 10.43 -1.97
C ALA A 171 3.97 10.22 -0.85
N VAL A 172 4.04 9.08 -0.15
CA VAL A 172 3.13 8.77 0.96
C VAL A 172 3.79 9.14 2.28
N LYS A 173 3.23 10.13 2.97
CA LYS A 173 3.72 10.65 4.24
C LYS A 173 2.67 10.51 5.33
N TYR A 174 3.12 10.31 6.55
CA TYR A 174 2.29 10.04 7.72
C TYR A 174 2.40 11.21 8.69
N LEU A 175 1.29 11.56 9.32
CA LEU A 175 1.21 12.56 10.37
C LEU A 175 0.19 12.13 11.41
N ASP A 176 0.46 12.39 12.69
CA ASP A 176 -0.49 12.22 13.79
C ASP A 176 -1.01 13.60 14.23
N ALA A 177 -2.31 13.84 14.08
CA ALA A 177 -2.92 15.14 14.37
C ALA A 177 -2.95 15.48 15.87
N THR A 178 -2.63 14.53 16.75
CA THR A 178 -2.53 14.75 18.20
C THR A 178 -1.15 15.26 18.64
N MET A 179 -0.16 15.23 17.74
CA MET A 179 1.19 15.72 18.04
C MET A 179 1.19 17.20 18.43
N PRO A 180 2.07 17.64 19.36
CA PRO A 180 2.17 19.05 19.76
C PRO A 180 2.44 20.01 18.61
N SER A 181 3.21 19.59 17.60
CA SER A 181 3.45 20.38 16.38
C SER A 181 2.16 20.65 15.61
N CYS A 182 1.19 19.75 15.68
CA CYS A 182 -0.14 19.88 15.05
C CYS A 182 -1.15 20.63 15.94
N SER A 183 -0.72 21.29 17.01
CA SER A 183 -1.58 22.16 17.84
C SER A 183 -2.05 23.42 17.11
N THR A 184 -1.26 23.89 16.14
CA THR A 184 -1.50 25.11 15.36
C THR A 184 -1.50 24.82 13.86
N ILE A 185 -2.14 25.67 13.04
CA ILE A 185 -2.08 25.57 11.58
C ILE A 185 -0.63 25.72 11.11
N ASN A 186 0.12 26.66 11.68
CA ASN A 186 1.51 26.89 11.30
C ASN A 186 2.40 25.68 11.61
N GLY A 187 2.25 25.09 12.79
CA GLY A 187 2.99 23.90 13.17
C GLY A 187 2.58 22.68 12.36
N PHE A 188 1.28 22.46 12.13
CA PHE A 188 0.79 21.42 11.21
C PHE A 188 1.39 21.57 9.81
N VAL A 189 1.39 22.78 9.25
CA VAL A 189 1.97 23.01 7.93
C VAL A 189 3.48 22.81 7.93
N ALA A 190 4.19 23.23 8.98
CA ALA A 190 5.63 23.02 9.09
C ALA A 190 5.96 21.52 9.08
N GLU A 191 5.23 20.71 9.85
CA GLU A 191 5.36 19.25 9.88
C GLU A 191 5.11 18.64 8.50
N VAL A 192 4.05 19.05 7.82
CA VAL A 192 3.74 18.56 6.47
C VAL A 192 4.85 18.93 5.47
N LEU A 193 5.37 20.15 5.52
CA LEU A 193 6.45 20.57 4.63
C LEU A 193 7.74 19.78 4.91
N GLU A 194 8.07 19.54 6.18
CA GLU A 194 9.22 18.74 6.58
C GLU A 194 9.10 17.28 6.10
N GLU A 195 7.95 16.64 6.33
CA GLU A 195 7.67 15.28 5.87
C GLU A 195 7.82 15.13 4.35
N PHE A 196 7.38 16.12 3.58
CA PHE A 196 7.52 16.12 2.12
C PHE A 196 8.89 16.63 1.61
N GLU A 197 9.83 16.94 2.51
CA GLU A 197 11.15 17.50 2.19
C GLU A 197 11.06 18.80 1.37
N LEU A 198 10.08 19.63 1.72
CA LEU A 198 9.77 20.90 1.04
C LEU A 198 10.36 22.09 1.81
N PRO A 199 10.81 23.14 1.10
CA PRO A 199 11.40 24.30 1.75
C PRO A 199 10.33 25.10 2.51
N SER A 200 10.58 25.33 3.80
CA SER A 200 9.85 26.33 4.58
C SER A 200 10.38 27.73 4.23
N SER A 201 9.55 28.59 3.64
CA SER A 201 9.94 29.98 3.39
C SER A 201 9.51 30.88 4.54
N LYS A 202 10.41 31.74 5.04
CA LYS A 202 10.04 32.78 6.02
C LYS A 202 8.99 33.78 5.49
N SER A 203 8.86 33.88 4.17
CA SER A 203 7.99 34.85 3.51
C SER A 203 6.52 34.44 3.44
N HIS A 204 6.20 33.16 3.62
CA HIS A 204 4.83 32.64 3.54
C HIS A 204 4.62 31.65 4.68
N GLN A 205 3.57 31.83 5.46
CA GLN A 205 3.22 30.99 6.61
C GLN A 205 1.87 30.29 6.40
N GLY A 206 1.60 29.28 7.23
CA GLY A 206 0.35 28.53 7.22
C GLY A 206 0.01 27.94 5.85
N LEU A 207 -1.28 27.89 5.54
CA LEU A 207 -1.78 27.21 4.33
C LEU A 207 -1.21 27.75 3.01
N VAL A 208 -0.76 29.01 2.97
CA VAL A 208 -0.11 29.58 1.77
C VAL A 208 1.26 28.94 1.54
N ALA A 209 2.00 28.61 2.60
CA ALA A 209 3.26 27.87 2.49
C ALA A 209 3.02 26.46 1.94
N LEU A 210 2.00 25.78 2.44
CA LEU A 210 1.58 24.47 1.95
C LEU A 210 1.19 24.52 0.47
N GLU A 211 0.38 25.50 0.06
CA GLU A 211 0.01 25.69 -1.36
C GLU A 211 1.24 25.77 -2.27
N LYS A 212 2.25 26.55 -1.87
CA LYS A 212 3.49 26.69 -2.65
C LYS A 212 4.27 25.39 -2.70
N GLY A 213 4.39 24.69 -1.58
CA GLY A 213 5.04 23.38 -1.51
C GLY A 213 4.37 22.37 -2.46
N LEU A 214 3.05 22.28 -2.43
CA LEU A 214 2.29 21.40 -3.32
C LEU A 214 2.42 21.79 -4.80
N LYS A 215 2.51 23.09 -5.11
CA LYS A 215 2.81 23.56 -6.48
C LYS A 215 4.17 23.05 -6.97
N MET A 216 5.18 23.00 -6.09
CA MET A 216 6.49 22.45 -6.44
C MET A 216 6.44 20.94 -6.70
N LEU A 217 5.73 20.18 -5.86
CA LEU A 217 5.52 18.73 -6.08
C LEU A 217 4.80 18.47 -7.40
N LYS A 218 3.75 19.23 -7.70
CA LYS A 218 3.03 19.12 -8.97
C LYS A 218 3.93 19.38 -10.18
N ALA A 219 4.79 20.40 -10.12
CA ALA A 219 5.75 20.70 -11.18
C ALA A 219 6.76 19.55 -11.40
N LYS A 220 7.09 18.79 -10.34
CA LYS A 220 7.94 17.59 -10.40
C LYS A 220 7.16 16.31 -10.75
N ASN A 221 5.87 16.40 -11.07
CA ASN A 221 4.97 15.26 -11.28
C ASN A 221 4.91 14.29 -10.08
N ILE A 222 5.09 14.82 -8.87
CA ILE A 222 4.96 14.07 -7.61
C ILE A 222 3.52 14.25 -7.12
N VAL A 223 2.88 13.14 -6.74
CA VAL A 223 1.55 13.10 -6.13
C VAL A 223 1.73 13.01 -4.61
N PRO A 224 1.43 14.08 -3.85
CA PRO A 224 1.51 14.04 -2.40
C PRO A 224 0.32 13.27 -1.83
N VAL A 225 0.60 12.24 -1.04
CA VAL A 225 -0.39 11.48 -0.27
C VAL A 225 -0.11 11.73 1.20
N LEU A 226 -0.97 12.51 1.85
CA LEU A 226 -0.85 12.84 3.27
C LEU A 226 -1.84 11.99 4.07
N CYS A 227 -1.30 11.06 4.86
CA CYS A 227 -2.06 10.25 5.78
C CYS A 227 -2.08 10.93 7.15
N ILE A 228 -3.27 11.24 7.67
CA ILE A 228 -3.45 11.95 8.93
C ILE A 228 -4.16 11.02 9.90
N ASP A 229 -3.45 10.54 10.91
CA ASP A 229 -3.99 9.70 11.99
C ASP A 229 -4.55 10.53 13.15
N GLU A 230 -5.43 9.90 13.93
CA GLU A 230 -6.21 10.51 15.02
C GLU A 230 -6.76 11.91 14.62
N PHE A 231 -7.44 11.98 13.47
CA PHE A 231 -7.96 13.22 12.88
C PHE A 231 -8.87 14.03 13.84
N GLU A 232 -9.43 13.38 14.86
CA GLU A 232 -10.09 14.04 15.99
C GLU A 232 -9.23 15.11 16.67
N GLY A 233 -7.90 15.04 16.57
CA GLY A 233 -6.98 16.04 17.09
C GLY A 233 -7.22 17.45 16.56
N PHE A 234 -7.85 17.60 15.39
CA PHE A 234 -8.28 18.89 14.86
C PHE A 234 -9.65 19.36 15.37
N GLY A 235 -10.49 18.46 15.89
CA GLY A 235 -11.83 18.81 16.37
C GLY A 235 -11.78 19.62 17.66
N ASN A 236 -12.80 20.48 17.87
CA ASN A 236 -12.95 21.33 19.06
C ASN A 236 -11.77 22.30 19.31
N ARG A 237 -11.09 22.77 18.26
CA ARG A 237 -10.02 23.78 18.36
C ARG A 237 -10.38 24.98 17.51
N ASP A 238 -10.38 26.17 18.12
CA ASP A 238 -10.69 27.45 17.45
C ASP A 238 -9.80 27.73 16.23
N GLU A 239 -8.61 27.12 16.20
CA GLU A 239 -7.65 27.32 15.12
C GLU A 239 -7.99 26.51 13.86
N PHE A 240 -8.60 25.33 13.98
CA PHE A 240 -8.90 24.44 12.86
C PHE A 240 -10.35 24.59 12.38
N THR A 241 -10.64 25.77 11.83
CA THR A 241 -11.99 26.15 11.40
C THR A 241 -12.44 25.47 10.10
N LEU A 242 -13.71 25.65 9.73
CA LEU A 242 -14.24 25.22 8.44
C LEU A 242 -13.43 25.74 7.23
N ASP A 243 -12.87 26.95 7.32
CA ASP A 243 -12.08 27.54 6.24
C ASP A 243 -10.75 26.82 6.05
N PHE A 244 -10.13 26.32 7.13
CA PHE A 244 -8.96 25.44 7.04
C PHE A 244 -9.29 24.17 6.23
N PHE A 245 -10.40 23.49 6.56
CA PHE A 245 -10.80 22.26 5.85
C PHE A 245 -11.21 22.53 4.39
N ARG A 246 -11.86 23.67 4.12
CA ARG A 246 -12.18 24.11 2.75
C ARG A 246 -10.92 24.36 1.95
N ALA A 247 -9.90 24.99 2.53
CA ALA A 247 -8.62 25.22 1.88
C ALA A 247 -7.90 23.90 1.57
N LEU A 248 -7.84 22.95 2.52
CA LEU A 248 -7.30 21.61 2.26
C LEU A 248 -8.04 20.92 1.12
N ARG A 249 -9.38 20.97 1.11
CA ARG A 249 -10.19 20.43 0.02
C ARG A 249 -9.86 21.08 -1.33
N ALA A 250 -9.71 22.40 -1.37
CA ALA A 250 -9.31 23.09 -2.60
C ALA A 250 -7.93 22.63 -3.10
N MET A 251 -6.99 22.36 -2.19
CA MET A 251 -5.67 21.82 -2.55
C MET A 251 -5.75 20.41 -3.13
N THR A 252 -6.67 19.55 -2.66
CA THR A 252 -6.89 18.22 -3.26
C THR A 252 -7.30 18.28 -4.72
N GLN A 253 -8.08 19.30 -5.11
CA GLN A 253 -8.58 19.48 -6.47
C GLN A 253 -7.54 20.14 -7.38
N LYS A 254 -6.83 21.15 -6.86
CA LYS A 254 -5.92 21.97 -7.67
C LYS A 254 -4.52 21.36 -7.78
N PHE A 255 -4.03 20.68 -6.73
CA PHE A 255 -2.65 20.23 -6.63
C PHE A 255 -2.47 18.72 -6.48
N ASP A 256 -3.51 17.93 -6.79
CA ASP A 256 -3.48 16.47 -6.71
C ASP A 256 -3.13 15.93 -5.31
N LEU A 257 -3.32 16.73 -4.25
CA LEU A 257 -3.14 16.30 -2.87
C LEU A 257 -4.16 15.21 -2.54
N VAL A 258 -3.67 14.04 -2.14
CA VAL A 258 -4.49 12.92 -1.68
C VAL A 258 -4.48 12.92 -0.15
N LEU A 259 -5.65 13.05 0.46
CA LEU A 259 -5.78 12.95 1.92
C LEU A 259 -6.26 11.56 2.30
N VAL A 260 -5.57 10.90 3.23
CA VAL A 260 -6.04 9.67 3.89
C VAL A 260 -6.27 10.01 5.36
N ALA A 261 -7.50 10.38 5.71
CA ALA A 261 -7.86 10.75 7.07
C ALA A 261 -8.31 9.52 7.87
N ILE A 262 -7.68 9.29 9.02
CA ILE A 262 -8.00 8.17 9.91
C ILE A 262 -8.60 8.70 11.19
N SER A 263 -9.75 8.15 11.57
CA SER A 263 -10.49 8.61 12.73
C SER A 263 -11.30 7.48 13.37
N ARG A 264 -11.72 7.69 14.62
CA ARG A 264 -12.74 6.91 15.31
C ARG A 264 -14.15 7.30 14.90
N SER A 265 -14.38 8.59 14.67
CA SER A 265 -15.70 9.15 14.30
C SER A 265 -15.72 9.63 12.85
N PRO A 266 -16.89 9.66 12.19
CA PRO A 266 -17.01 10.26 10.85
C PRO A 266 -16.55 11.73 10.80
N LEU A 267 -15.92 12.14 9.70
CA LEU A 267 -15.37 13.50 9.56
C LEU A 267 -16.39 14.62 9.77
N HIS A 268 -17.65 14.42 9.37
CA HIS A 268 -18.70 15.43 9.58
C HIS A 268 -18.98 15.68 11.07
N ALA A 269 -18.78 14.70 11.94
CA ALA A 269 -18.94 14.86 13.39
C ALA A 269 -17.73 15.54 14.05
N ILE A 270 -16.59 15.60 13.35
CA ILE A 270 -15.35 16.26 13.81
C ILE A 270 -15.33 17.71 13.34
N VAL A 271 -15.66 17.95 12.06
CA VAL A 271 -15.61 19.27 11.40
C VAL A 271 -16.89 20.08 11.59
N GLY A 272 -18.05 19.43 11.80
CA GLY A 272 -19.37 20.07 11.78
C GLY A 272 -19.84 20.68 13.10
N LYS A 273 -19.01 20.70 14.15
CA LYS A 273 -19.44 21.23 15.46
C LYS A 273 -19.60 22.76 15.51
N ASP A 274 -19.09 23.47 14.52
CA ASP A 274 -19.22 24.94 14.41
C ASP A 274 -20.48 25.39 13.64
N VAL A 275 -21.40 24.46 13.31
CA VAL A 275 -22.60 24.73 12.48
C VAL A 275 -23.89 24.86 13.32
N GLU A 276 -23.84 24.65 14.65
CA GLU A 276 -25.03 24.64 15.52
C GLU A 276 -25.00 25.64 16.69
N THR A 277 -24.41 26.83 16.50
CA THR A 277 -24.61 27.97 17.42
C THR A 277 -24.97 29.24 16.68
#